data_AF-A0A965WSW2-F1
#
_entry.id   AF-A0A965WSW2-F1
#
_cell.length_a   1.000
_cell.length_b   1.000
_cell.length_c   1.000
_cell.angle_alpha   90.00
_cell.angle_beta   90.00
_cell.angle_gamma   90.00
#
_symmetry.space_group_name_H-M   'P 1'
#
loop_
_entity.id
_entity.type
_entity.pdbx_description
1 polymer ?
#
loop_
_entity_poly.entity_id
_entity_poly.type
_entity_poly.pdbx_seq_one_letter_code
_entity_poly.pdbx_strand_id
1 'polypeptide(L)'
;MSNIKVCKFGGTSMASADTIRQVASIINSDETRKFIIVSAPGKRFADDIKITDQLYKCFAAVEQRGECELEFNAIKERFSSLARDLGVKTDYSALFEEIESDIKKSTKPDYAASTGEYLSALIFSEFTGYEFIDAEELVAFDENGVFNSEYTNDLVAKRLASVK
;
A
#
# COMPACT_ATOMS: atom_id res chain seq x y z
N MET A 1 -23.08 -15.74 14.06
CA MET A 1 -22.16 -14.79 13.42
C MET A 1 -20.93 -15.59 13.03
N SER A 2 -20.56 -15.62 11.75
CA SER A 2 -19.21 -16.07 11.38
C SER A 2 -18.22 -15.21 12.16
N ASN A 3 -17.30 -15.84 12.88
CA ASN A 3 -16.24 -15.11 13.58
C ASN A 3 -15.33 -14.54 12.48
N ILE A 4 -15.42 -13.24 12.20
CA ILE A 4 -14.58 -12.56 11.19
C ILE A 4 -13.53 -11.76 11.95
N LYS A 5 -12.27 -11.93 11.58
CA LYS A 5 -11.13 -11.21 12.15
C LYS A 5 -10.53 -10.29 11.09
N VAL A 6 -10.21 -9.10 11.56
CA VAL A 6 -9.45 -8.09 10.82
C VAL A 6 -8.02 -8.08 11.37
N CYS A 7 -7.03 -8.11 10.50
CA CYS A 7 -5.62 -8.06 10.89
C CYS A 7 -4.97 -6.79 10.33
N LYS A 8 -4.10 -6.17 11.13
CA LYS A 8 -3.27 -5.05 10.67
C LYS A 8 -1.80 -5.37 10.85
N PHE A 9 -1.01 -5.20 9.80
CA PHE A 9 0.44 -5.40 9.81
C PHE A 9 1.15 -4.08 9.56
N GLY A 10 2.10 -3.74 10.45
CA GLY A 10 2.87 -2.51 10.35
C GLY A 10 4.06 -2.62 9.39
N GLY A 11 4.72 -1.49 9.13
CA GLY A 11 5.81 -1.43 8.15
C GLY A 11 6.96 -2.41 8.42
N THR A 12 7.29 -2.69 9.69
CA THR A 12 8.32 -3.69 10.02
C THR A 12 7.91 -5.11 9.59
N SER A 13 6.63 -5.47 9.74
CA SER A 13 6.10 -6.75 9.26
C SER A 13 6.11 -6.83 7.73
N MET A 14 6.01 -5.68 7.06
CA MET A 14 6.02 -5.56 5.59
C MET A 14 7.40 -5.21 5.01
N ALA A 15 8.47 -5.23 5.82
CA ALA A 15 9.77 -4.70 5.42
C ALA A 15 10.55 -5.60 4.44
N SER A 16 10.28 -6.89 4.39
CA SER A 16 11.04 -7.84 3.55
C SER A 16 10.16 -9.01 3.10
N ALA A 17 10.61 -9.75 2.08
CA ALA A 17 9.92 -10.96 1.66
C ALA A 17 9.80 -11.99 2.81
N ASP A 18 10.80 -12.10 3.67
CA ASP A 18 10.78 -13.04 4.80
C ASP A 18 9.74 -12.67 5.85
N THR A 19 9.66 -11.39 6.24
CA THR A 19 8.64 -10.94 7.18
C THR A 19 7.24 -11.03 6.56
N ILE A 20 7.10 -10.76 5.25
CA ILE A 20 5.82 -10.92 4.55
C ILE A 20 5.39 -12.39 4.48
N ARG A 21 6.31 -13.34 4.28
CA ARG A 21 5.99 -14.78 4.38
C ARG A 21 5.52 -15.17 5.78
N GLN A 22 6.09 -14.58 6.83
CA GLN A 22 5.60 -14.78 8.20
C GLN A 22 4.18 -14.23 8.37
N VAL A 23 3.91 -13.04 7.82
CA VAL A 23 2.55 -12.47 7.78
C VAL A 23 1.58 -13.40 7.07
N ALA A 24 1.95 -13.93 5.89
CA ALA A 24 1.14 -14.90 5.16
C ALA A 24 0.88 -16.18 5.97
N SER A 25 1.89 -16.70 6.68
CA SER A 25 1.72 -17.83 7.58
C SER A 25 0.77 -17.53 8.72
N ILE A 26 0.83 -16.32 9.31
CA ILE A 26 -0.11 -15.87 10.33
C ILE A 26 -1.52 -15.85 9.75
N ILE A 27 -1.79 -15.16 8.66
CA ILE A 27 -3.16 -15.06 8.14
C ILE A 27 -3.74 -16.44 7.76
N ASN A 28 -2.94 -17.33 7.19
CA ASN A 28 -3.37 -18.67 6.77
C ASN A 28 -3.51 -19.66 7.94
N SER A 29 -2.97 -19.36 9.12
CA SER A 29 -3.15 -20.20 10.32
C SER A 29 -4.56 -20.13 10.92
N ASP A 30 -5.38 -19.18 10.49
CA ASP A 30 -6.72 -18.97 11.00
C ASP A 30 -7.65 -18.45 9.89
N GLU A 31 -8.49 -19.34 9.36
CA GLU A 31 -9.43 -19.04 8.27
C GLU A 31 -10.43 -17.92 8.59
N THR A 32 -10.56 -17.52 9.86
CA THR A 32 -11.40 -16.38 10.25
C THR A 32 -10.76 -15.03 9.92
N ARG A 33 -9.47 -14.97 9.58
CA ARG A 33 -8.74 -13.75 9.19
C ARG A 33 -9.02 -13.38 7.73
N LYS A 34 -10.11 -12.63 7.54
CA LYS A 34 -10.65 -12.31 6.21
C LYS A 34 -10.21 -10.96 5.65
N PHE A 35 -9.96 -9.97 6.51
CA PHE A 35 -9.60 -8.62 6.06
C PHE A 35 -8.23 -8.23 6.61
N ILE A 36 -7.31 -7.93 5.70
CA ILE A 36 -5.90 -7.68 6.02
C ILE A 36 -5.54 -6.26 5.59
N ILE A 37 -5.11 -5.44 6.55
CA ILE A 37 -4.63 -4.08 6.33
C ILE A 37 -3.12 -4.10 6.47
N VAL A 38 -2.40 -3.61 5.47
CA VAL A 38 -0.95 -3.54 5.46
C VAL A 38 -0.48 -2.09 5.36
N SER A 39 0.63 -1.77 6.02
CA SER A 39 1.34 -0.50 5.83
C SER A 39 2.36 -0.61 4.69
N ALA A 40 2.88 0.53 4.21
CA ALA A 40 4.05 0.53 3.35
C ALA A 40 5.26 -0.22 3.98
N PRO A 41 6.20 -0.76 3.19
CA PRO A 41 7.39 -1.41 3.71
C PRO A 41 8.20 -0.46 4.59
N GLY A 42 8.46 -0.90 5.82
CA GLY A 42 9.35 -0.22 6.74
C GLY A 42 10.83 -0.43 6.35
N LYS A 43 11.70 0.12 7.18
CA LYS A 43 13.14 -0.11 7.09
C LYS A 43 13.48 -1.59 7.38
N ARG A 44 14.37 -2.19 6.60
CA ARG A 44 14.95 -3.53 6.86
C ARG A 44 15.99 -3.51 7.97
N PHE A 45 16.75 -2.43 8.04
CA PHE A 45 17.83 -2.18 8.99
C PHE A 45 17.91 -0.66 9.28
N ALA A 46 18.67 -0.25 10.29
CA ALA A 46 18.64 1.14 10.81
C ALA A 46 18.87 2.21 9.72
N ASP A 47 19.83 1.96 8.83
CA ASP A 47 20.25 2.87 7.77
C ASP A 47 19.48 2.72 6.45
N ASP A 48 18.45 1.86 6.42
CA ASP A 48 17.61 1.67 5.25
C ASP A 48 16.66 2.86 5.03
N ILE A 49 16.13 2.97 3.81
CA ILE A 49 15.15 4.00 3.47
C ILE A 49 13.78 3.65 4.05
N LYS A 50 13.04 4.65 4.51
CA LYS A 50 11.62 4.53 4.84
C LYS A 50 10.81 4.99 3.63
N ILE A 51 10.00 4.10 3.05
CA ILE A 51 9.31 4.32 1.77
C ILE A 51 8.46 5.60 1.80
N THR A 52 7.65 5.79 2.83
CA THR A 52 6.81 7.00 2.97
C THR A 52 7.65 8.28 2.99
N ASP A 53 8.79 8.27 3.68
CA ASP A 53 9.67 9.45 3.74
C ASP A 53 10.31 9.73 2.36
N GLN A 54 10.61 8.68 1.60
CA GLN A 54 11.13 8.80 0.23
C GLN A 54 10.05 9.33 -0.75
N LEU A 55 8.79 8.95 -0.56
CA LEU A 55 7.67 9.46 -1.34
C LEU A 55 7.43 10.95 -1.08
N TYR A 56 7.52 11.40 0.17
CA TYR A 56 7.50 12.83 0.49
C TYR A 56 8.66 13.60 -0.17
N LYS A 57 9.87 13.00 -0.24
CA LYS A 57 10.98 13.60 -0.98
C LYS A 57 10.71 13.67 -2.47
N CYS A 58 10.01 12.69 -3.06
CA CYS A 58 9.61 12.74 -4.46
C CYS A 58 8.69 13.94 -4.71
N PHE A 59 7.67 14.12 -3.88
CA PHE A 59 6.76 15.25 -3.99
C PHE A 59 7.50 16.59 -3.83
N ALA A 60 8.34 16.73 -2.80
CA ALA A 60 9.15 17.94 -2.60
C ALA A 60 10.11 18.23 -3.76
N ALA A 61 10.65 17.20 -4.40
CA ALA A 61 11.46 17.34 -5.61
C ALA A 61 10.63 17.84 -6.81
N VAL A 62 9.43 17.31 -7.02
CA VAL A 62 8.50 17.85 -8.03
C VAL A 62 8.22 19.33 -7.79
N GLU A 63 7.93 19.73 -6.54
CA GLU A 63 7.66 21.14 -6.23
C GLU A 63 8.87 22.06 -6.50
N GLN A 64 10.09 21.56 -6.30
CA GLN A 64 11.32 22.36 -6.44
C GLN A 64 11.85 22.40 -7.87
N ARG A 65 11.78 21.30 -8.61
CA ARG A 65 12.46 21.14 -9.91
C ARG A 65 11.57 20.53 -11.01
N GLY A 66 10.32 20.20 -10.72
CA GLY A 66 9.37 19.64 -11.69
C GLY A 66 9.54 18.15 -11.99
N GLU A 67 10.50 17.47 -11.35
CA GLU A 67 10.79 16.06 -11.55
C GLU A 67 11.27 15.37 -10.27
N CYS A 68 10.99 14.06 -10.13
CA CYS A 68 11.48 13.27 -9.00
C CYS A 68 11.99 11.87 -9.38
N GLU A 69 12.45 11.69 -10.61
CA GLU A 69 12.94 10.40 -11.11
C GLU A 69 14.02 9.80 -10.20
N LEU A 70 14.95 10.62 -9.70
CA LEU A 70 16.01 10.19 -8.79
C LEU A 70 15.47 9.60 -7.49
N GLU A 71 14.49 10.25 -6.85
CA GLU A 71 13.88 9.76 -5.62
C GLU A 71 12.97 8.56 -5.88
N PHE A 72 12.25 8.58 -7.00
CA PHE A 72 11.29 7.55 -7.36
C PHE A 72 11.95 6.24 -7.76
N ASN A 73 13.14 6.28 -8.37
CA ASN A 73 13.90 5.08 -8.73
C ASN A 73 14.23 4.20 -7.50
N ALA A 74 14.47 4.80 -6.33
CA ALA A 74 14.67 4.04 -5.09
C ALA A 74 13.40 3.32 -4.62
N ILE A 75 12.23 3.91 -4.87
CA ILE A 75 10.92 3.33 -4.56
C ILE A 75 10.59 2.20 -5.54
N LYS A 76 10.80 2.43 -6.85
CA LYS A 76 10.68 1.41 -7.91
C LYS A 76 11.50 0.17 -7.56
N GLU A 77 12.81 0.34 -7.32
CA GLU A 77 13.69 -0.79 -6.99
C GLU A 77 13.25 -1.51 -5.72
N ARG A 78 12.78 -0.77 -4.71
CA ARG A 78 12.31 -1.35 -3.46
C ARG A 78 11.10 -2.27 -3.66
N PHE A 79 10.13 -1.87 -4.46
CA PHE A 79 8.94 -2.68 -4.74
C PHE A 79 9.21 -3.78 -5.77
N SER A 80 10.01 -3.51 -6.82
CA SER A 80 10.43 -4.52 -7.80
C SER A 80 11.23 -5.65 -7.16
N SER A 81 12.18 -5.33 -6.27
CA SER A 81 12.93 -6.35 -5.54
C SER A 81 12.02 -7.16 -4.61
N LEU A 82 11.10 -6.50 -3.90
CA LEU A 82 10.14 -7.18 -3.03
C LEU A 82 9.23 -8.15 -3.79
N ALA A 83 8.64 -7.70 -4.90
CA ALA A 83 7.80 -8.53 -5.77
C ALA A 83 8.58 -9.74 -6.30
N ARG A 84 9.79 -9.51 -6.83
CA ARG A 84 10.68 -10.58 -7.31
C ARG A 84 11.00 -11.59 -6.21
N ASP A 85 11.38 -11.12 -5.03
CA ASP A 85 11.74 -11.99 -3.90
C ASP A 85 10.53 -12.79 -3.40
N LEU A 86 9.31 -12.26 -3.50
CA LEU A 86 8.06 -12.97 -3.20
C LEU A 86 7.60 -13.92 -4.32
N GLY A 87 8.22 -13.86 -5.50
CA GLY A 87 7.81 -14.66 -6.67
C GLY A 87 6.55 -14.16 -7.37
N VAL A 88 6.17 -12.90 -7.13
CA VAL A 88 5.09 -12.19 -7.83
C VAL A 88 5.51 -12.00 -9.30
N LYS A 89 4.58 -12.27 -10.22
CA LYS A 89 4.90 -12.35 -11.66
C LYS A 89 4.48 -11.11 -12.43
N THR A 90 3.57 -10.31 -11.88
CA THR A 90 3.14 -9.07 -12.51
C THR A 90 4.29 -8.11 -12.71
N ASP A 91 4.34 -7.53 -13.91
CA ASP A 91 5.23 -6.43 -14.23
C ASP A 91 4.54 -5.10 -13.87
N TYR A 92 5.07 -4.41 -12.86
CA TYR A 92 4.54 -3.12 -12.40
C TYR A 92 5.17 -1.91 -13.10
N SER A 93 6.00 -2.10 -14.15
CA SER A 93 6.71 -0.99 -14.80
C SER A 93 5.78 0.12 -15.29
N ALA A 94 4.68 -0.23 -15.96
CA ALA A 94 3.68 0.74 -16.42
C ALA A 94 2.97 1.44 -15.26
N LEU A 95 2.63 0.71 -14.20
CA LEU A 95 2.03 1.28 -12.99
C LEU A 95 2.98 2.27 -12.30
N PHE A 96 4.28 1.97 -12.25
CA PHE A 96 5.25 2.90 -11.71
C PHE A 96 5.35 4.18 -12.55
N GLU A 97 5.32 4.09 -13.88
CA GLU A 97 5.30 5.27 -14.76
C GLU A 97 4.04 6.13 -14.51
N GLU A 98 2.88 5.49 -14.36
CA GLU A 98 1.62 6.15 -14.04
C GLU A 98 1.69 6.89 -12.70
N ILE A 99 2.10 6.19 -11.64
CA ILE A 99 2.28 6.76 -10.29
C ILE A 99 3.26 7.93 -10.31
N GLU A 100 4.39 7.81 -11.00
CA GLU A 100 5.37 8.91 -11.09
C GLU A 100 4.75 10.13 -11.79
N SER A 101 4.01 9.90 -12.87
CA SER A 101 3.26 10.93 -13.59
C SER A 101 2.21 11.60 -12.69
N ASP A 102 1.51 10.83 -11.87
CA ASP A 102 0.45 11.35 -11.02
C ASP A 102 0.99 12.07 -9.78
N ILE A 103 2.14 11.65 -9.25
CA ILE A 103 2.91 12.45 -8.27
C ILE A 103 3.28 13.82 -8.89
N LYS A 104 3.69 13.86 -10.15
CA LYS A 104 4.02 15.13 -10.85
C LYS A 104 2.81 16.04 -11.04
N LYS A 105 1.60 15.49 -11.19
CA LYS A 105 0.34 16.25 -11.33
C LYS A 105 -0.31 16.63 -9.99
N SER A 106 0.07 15.93 -8.92
CA SER A 106 -0.53 16.11 -7.60
C SER A 106 -0.19 17.49 -7.02
N THR A 107 -1.16 18.09 -6.34
CA THR A 107 -0.99 19.39 -5.65
C THR A 107 -0.81 19.25 -4.14
N LYS A 108 -0.95 18.02 -3.62
CA LYS A 108 -0.81 17.67 -2.22
C LYS A 108 0.09 16.45 -2.08
N PRO A 109 0.83 16.34 -0.97
CA PRO A 109 1.75 15.22 -0.77
C PRO A 109 1.04 13.91 -0.43
N ASP A 110 -0.25 13.95 -0.11
CA ASP A 110 -1.07 12.81 0.32
C ASP A 110 -1.07 11.66 -0.71
N TYR A 111 -1.20 11.96 -2.01
CA TYR A 111 -1.15 10.96 -3.07
C TYR A 111 0.22 10.26 -3.13
N ALA A 112 1.30 11.04 -3.05
CA ALA A 112 2.64 10.48 -3.00
C ALA A 112 2.80 9.60 -1.77
N ALA A 113 2.39 10.05 -0.58
CA ALA A 113 2.53 9.29 0.65
C ALA A 113 1.74 7.97 0.62
N SER A 114 0.48 7.97 0.17
CA SER A 114 -0.40 6.79 0.16
C SER A 114 0.02 5.71 -0.84
N THR A 115 0.79 6.08 -1.87
CA THR A 115 1.34 5.17 -2.88
C THR A 115 2.10 3.99 -2.25
N GLY A 116 2.78 4.22 -1.12
CA GLY A 116 3.54 3.18 -0.43
C GLY A 116 2.65 2.06 0.11
N GLU A 117 1.54 2.42 0.75
CA GLU A 117 0.51 1.50 1.24
C GLU A 117 -0.17 0.78 0.08
N TYR A 118 -0.55 1.53 -0.96
CA TYR A 118 -1.21 1.00 -2.16
C TYR A 118 -0.37 -0.12 -2.82
N LEU A 119 0.88 0.17 -3.15
CA LEU A 119 1.78 -0.81 -3.78
C LEU A 119 2.06 -2.01 -2.86
N SER A 120 2.18 -1.78 -1.56
CA SER A 120 2.37 -2.87 -0.60
C SER A 120 1.17 -3.81 -0.55
N ALA A 121 -0.05 -3.27 -0.56
CA ALA A 121 -1.28 -4.05 -0.55
C ALA A 121 -1.48 -4.79 -1.88
N LEU A 122 -1.15 -4.17 -3.01
CA LEU A 122 -1.26 -4.77 -4.34
C LEU A 122 -0.29 -5.95 -4.52
N ILE A 123 0.97 -5.82 -4.09
CA ILE A 123 1.94 -6.92 -4.16
C ILE A 123 1.55 -8.04 -3.18
N PHE A 124 1.09 -7.68 -1.98
CA PHE A 124 0.68 -8.64 -0.97
C PHE A 124 -0.56 -9.44 -1.38
N SER A 125 -1.52 -8.81 -2.04
CA SER A 125 -2.72 -9.48 -2.56
C SER A 125 -2.37 -10.52 -3.62
N GLU A 126 -1.50 -10.19 -4.59
CA GLU A 126 -1.03 -11.15 -5.60
C GLU A 126 -0.24 -12.30 -4.96
N PHE A 127 0.63 -12.00 -3.99
CA PHE A 127 1.42 -13.01 -3.30
C PHE A 127 0.54 -14.00 -2.50
N THR A 128 -0.52 -13.51 -1.85
CA THR A 128 -1.36 -14.32 -0.95
C THR A 128 -2.62 -14.88 -1.62
N GLY A 129 -3.01 -14.35 -2.79
CA GLY A 129 -4.25 -14.67 -3.48
C GLY A 129 -5.50 -14.01 -2.88
N TYR A 130 -5.33 -13.07 -1.94
CA TYR A 130 -6.44 -12.26 -1.43
C TYR A 130 -6.88 -11.23 -2.49
N GLU A 131 -8.15 -10.86 -2.49
CA GLU A 131 -8.65 -9.76 -3.33
C GLU A 131 -8.03 -8.43 -2.89
N PHE A 132 -7.48 -7.67 -3.84
CA PHE A 132 -7.08 -6.29 -3.60
C PHE A 132 -8.32 -5.38 -3.60
N ILE A 133 -8.41 -4.50 -2.60
CA ILE A 133 -9.47 -3.50 -2.48
C ILE A 133 -8.79 -2.18 -2.14
N ASP A 134 -8.99 -1.17 -2.97
CA ASP A 134 -8.41 0.15 -2.71
C ASP A 134 -9.10 0.82 -1.52
N ALA A 135 -8.32 1.50 -0.68
CA ALA A 135 -8.87 2.31 0.40
C ALA A 135 -9.70 3.49 -0.13
N GLU A 136 -9.42 3.99 -1.34
CA GLU A 136 -10.22 5.02 -2.00
C GLU A 136 -11.67 4.58 -2.25
N GLU A 137 -11.91 3.28 -2.44
CA GLU A 137 -13.27 2.73 -2.61
C GLU A 137 -14.06 2.67 -1.29
N LEU A 138 -13.38 2.84 -0.15
CA LEU A 138 -13.91 2.54 1.17
C LEU A 138 -14.01 3.77 2.08
N VAL A 139 -12.94 4.58 2.12
CA VAL A 139 -12.75 5.62 3.13
C VAL A 139 -13.11 6.98 2.54
N ALA A 140 -14.07 7.66 3.18
CA ALA A 140 -14.53 8.96 2.75
C ALA A 140 -14.28 10.04 3.81
N PHE A 141 -14.01 11.26 3.33
CA PHE A 141 -13.92 12.48 4.12
C PHE A 141 -14.99 13.46 3.63
N ASP A 142 -15.47 14.33 4.52
CA ASP A 142 -16.39 15.41 4.14
C ASP A 142 -15.65 16.60 3.49
N GLU A 143 -16.39 17.63 3.11
CA GLU A 143 -15.85 18.84 2.48
C GLU A 143 -14.86 19.62 3.37
N ASN A 144 -14.89 19.39 4.68
CA ASN A 144 -13.97 20.00 5.64
C ASN A 144 -12.73 19.11 5.90
N GLY A 145 -12.63 17.97 5.23
CA GLY A 145 -11.56 16.99 5.42
C GLY A 145 -11.72 16.15 6.70
N VAL A 146 -12.91 16.11 7.30
CA VAL A 146 -13.19 15.29 8.48
C VAL A 146 -13.62 13.89 8.03
N PHE A 147 -13.11 12.86 8.69
CA PHE A 147 -13.46 11.48 8.38
C PHE A 147 -14.97 11.25 8.53
N ASN A 148 -15.62 10.84 7.45
CA ASN A 148 -17.05 10.58 7.41
C ASN A 148 -17.31 9.11 7.72
N SER A 149 -17.50 8.79 9.00
CA SER A 149 -17.64 7.41 9.48
C SER A 149 -18.90 6.72 8.98
N GLU A 150 -20.03 7.43 8.91
CA GLU A 150 -21.30 6.84 8.47
C GLU A 150 -21.24 6.47 6.99
N TYR A 151 -20.79 7.39 6.14
CA TYR A 151 -20.66 7.12 4.71
C TYR A 151 -19.58 6.08 4.42
N THR A 152 -18.46 6.09 5.15
CA THR A 152 -17.43 5.03 5.07
C THR A 152 -18.03 3.67 5.41
N ASN A 153 -18.85 3.57 6.46
CA ASN A 153 -19.50 2.30 6.81
C ASN A 153 -20.42 1.80 5.69
N ASP A 154 -21.15 2.69 5.03
CA ASP A 154 -22.00 2.33 3.89
C ASP A 154 -21.18 1.85 2.69
N LEU A 155 -20.08 2.55 2.36
CA LEU A 155 -19.16 2.14 1.30
C LEU A 155 -18.54 0.77 1.59
N VAL A 156 -18.05 0.56 2.81
CA VAL A 156 -17.48 -0.71 3.26
C VAL A 156 -18.51 -1.83 3.20
N ALA A 157 -19.72 -1.61 3.72
CA ALA A 157 -20.78 -2.61 3.68
C ALA A 157 -21.14 -3.01 2.24
N LYS A 158 -21.24 -2.01 1.35
CA LYS A 158 -21.54 -2.23 -0.07
C LYS A 158 -20.41 -2.95 -0.80
N ARG A 159 -19.16 -2.50 -0.63
CA ARG A 159 -17.99 -3.02 -1.37
C ARG A 159 -17.61 -4.41 -0.90
N LEU A 160 -17.76 -4.71 0.39
CA LEU A 160 -17.37 -6.00 0.97
C LEU A 160 -18.48 -7.04 0.92
N ALA A 161 -19.72 -6.68 0.54
CA ALA A 161 -20.85 -7.62 0.48
C ALA A 161 -20.62 -8.83 -0.44
N SER A 162 -19.81 -8.67 -1.49
CA SER A 162 -19.46 -9.73 -2.45
C SER A 162 -18.10 -10.39 -2.22
N VAL A 163 -17.32 -9.90 -1.26
CA VAL A 163 -15.95 -10.35 -0.97
C VAL A 163 -16.01 -11.54 -0.01
N LYS A 164 -15.20 -12.59 -0.26
CA LYS A 164 -15.27 -13.89 0.44
C LYS A 164 -14.02 -14.22 1.26
#